data_AF-A0A3L7SE18-F1
#
_entry.id   AF-A0A3L7SE18-F1
#
_cell.length_a   1.000
_cell.length_b   1.000
_cell.length_c   1.000
_cell.angle_alpha   90.00
_cell.angle_beta   90.00
_cell.angle_gamma   90.00
#
_symmetry.space_group_name_H-M   'P 1'
#
loop_
_entity.id
_entity.type
_entity.pdbx_description
1 polymer ?
#
loop_
_entity_poly.entity_id
_entity_poly.type
_entity_poly.pdbx_seq_one_letter_code
_entity_poly.pdbx_strand_id
1 'polypeptide(L)'
;EMLETHKKSGAHATIAALPVTRDAARGFGIMRVDDEGRVEGFLEKPKSDEEIDRLVRTDPAWIDARGIKSHGRDCLASMGIYLFNIKTLVDLLSKSDYQDFGKEVFPMSIRTHKVHVHLFDGYWEDIGTIRSFYEANLDLTLPNAPFKLEDQTAPIYTHARFLPPTRFDGANIKRSLIADGCVIGEGSVIENSVIGLRCKIGKNVTIANSILMGADIYQTDAEILADDEAGIPAIGVGDGSLLDGVIVDKNCRIGEGVYVQGGGENKVPENPSVVIQDGIIVIPKGTILTDGWRL
;
A
#
# COMPACT_ATOMS: atom_id res chain seq x y z
N GLU A 1 -9.51 -9.34 19.48
CA GLU A 1 -9.42 -10.83 19.47
C GLU A 1 -8.03 -11.36 19.81
N MET A 2 -6.96 -10.86 19.17
CA MET A 2 -5.57 -11.25 19.47
C MET A 2 -5.20 -11.19 20.96
N LEU A 3 -5.61 -10.14 21.69
CA LEU A 3 -5.39 -10.03 23.14
C LEU A 3 -6.03 -11.19 23.93
N GLU A 4 -7.21 -11.63 23.55
CA GLU A 4 -7.89 -12.74 24.22
C GLU A 4 -7.21 -14.08 23.88
N THR A 5 -6.71 -14.24 22.65
CA THR A 5 -5.85 -15.39 22.28
C THR A 5 -4.60 -15.44 23.16
N HIS A 6 -3.94 -14.30 23.34
CA HIS A 6 -2.74 -14.18 24.17
C HIS A 6 -2.99 -14.56 25.63
N LYS A 7 -4.07 -14.03 26.23
CA LYS A 7 -4.44 -14.35 27.62
C LYS A 7 -4.82 -15.82 27.78
N LYS A 8 -5.70 -16.37 26.92
CA LYS A 8 -6.18 -17.76 27.02
C LYS A 8 -5.08 -18.79 26.85
N SER A 9 -4.14 -18.52 25.96
CA SER A 9 -3.00 -19.41 25.73
C SER A 9 -1.94 -19.32 26.84
N GLY A 10 -1.98 -18.31 27.71
CA GLY A 10 -0.90 -18.03 28.67
C GLY A 10 0.44 -17.80 27.98
N ALA A 11 0.42 -17.24 26.77
CA ALA A 11 1.62 -17.00 26.00
C ALA A 11 2.42 -15.83 26.57
N HIS A 12 3.73 -15.85 26.34
CA HIS A 12 4.60 -14.71 26.62
C HIS A 12 4.63 -13.73 25.44
N ALA A 13 4.42 -14.25 24.23
CA ALA A 13 4.24 -13.48 23.02
C ALA A 13 3.15 -14.13 22.13
N THR A 14 2.42 -13.31 21.39
CA THR A 14 1.49 -13.76 20.36
C THR A 14 1.79 -13.03 19.06
N ILE A 15 1.70 -13.75 17.94
CA ILE A 15 1.94 -13.23 16.60
C ILE A 15 0.68 -13.39 15.76
N ALA A 16 0.31 -12.34 15.01
CA ALA A 16 -0.77 -12.44 14.04
C ALA A 16 -0.27 -13.13 12.75
N ALA A 17 -1.03 -14.10 12.27
CA ALA A 17 -0.69 -14.89 11.10
C ALA A 17 -1.81 -14.94 10.08
N LEU A 18 -1.44 -14.85 8.81
CA LEU A 18 -2.34 -14.98 7.67
C LEU A 18 -2.04 -16.27 6.91
N PRO A 19 -3.04 -17.12 6.61
CA PRO A 19 -2.86 -18.22 5.67
C PRO A 19 -2.56 -17.67 4.27
N VAL A 20 -1.48 -18.14 3.65
CA VAL A 20 -1.03 -17.70 2.31
C VAL A 20 -0.67 -18.87 1.40
N THR A 21 -0.65 -18.62 0.09
CA THR A 21 -0.12 -19.57 -0.89
C THR A 21 1.40 -19.64 -0.79
N ARG A 22 2.00 -20.69 -1.35
CA ARG A 22 3.46 -20.88 -1.37
C ARG A 22 4.18 -19.77 -2.16
N ASP A 23 3.58 -19.26 -3.22
CA ASP A 23 4.15 -18.16 -4.00
C ASP A 23 4.22 -16.87 -3.16
N ALA A 24 3.13 -16.53 -2.48
CA ALA A 24 3.10 -15.39 -1.57
C ALA A 24 4.06 -15.60 -0.38
N ALA A 25 4.18 -16.83 0.11
CA ALA A 25 5.02 -17.16 1.26
C ALA A 25 6.50 -16.73 1.09
N ARG A 26 7.00 -16.66 -0.14
CA ARG A 26 8.38 -16.24 -0.46
C ARG A 26 8.66 -14.77 -0.10
N GLY A 27 7.62 -13.96 0.05
CA GLY A 27 7.68 -12.57 0.48
C GLY A 27 7.74 -12.38 2.00
N PHE A 28 7.39 -13.40 2.79
CA PHE A 28 7.11 -13.29 4.22
C PHE A 28 7.94 -14.25 5.08
N GLY A 29 7.91 -14.02 6.39
CA GLY A 29 8.35 -15.01 7.37
C GLY A 29 7.25 -16.01 7.69
N ILE A 30 7.52 -17.30 7.49
CA ILE A 30 6.53 -18.38 7.62
C ILE A 30 6.76 -19.14 8.92
N MET A 31 5.68 -19.42 9.63
CA MET A 31 5.70 -20.10 10.91
C MET A 31 5.32 -21.57 10.79
N ARG A 32 5.96 -22.38 11.63
CA ARG A 32 5.48 -23.72 12.00
C ARG A 32 4.79 -23.65 13.34
N VAL A 33 3.65 -24.34 13.47
CA VAL A 33 2.87 -24.41 14.71
C VAL A 33 2.57 -25.85 15.10
N ASP A 34 2.39 -26.09 16.40
CA ASP A 34 1.92 -27.37 16.95
C ASP A 34 0.38 -27.49 16.89
N ASP A 35 -0.15 -28.60 17.42
CA ASP A 35 -1.58 -28.91 17.43
C ASP A 35 -2.41 -27.92 18.26
N GLU A 36 -1.81 -27.20 19.20
CA GLU A 36 -2.46 -26.17 20.01
C GLU A 36 -2.30 -24.76 19.41
N GLY A 37 -1.33 -24.54 18.51
CA GLY A 37 -1.02 -23.23 17.93
C GLY A 37 0.13 -22.50 18.59
N ARG A 38 0.95 -23.19 19.38
CA ARG A 38 2.27 -22.70 19.76
C ARG A 38 3.16 -22.66 18.52
N VAL A 39 3.93 -21.58 18.38
CA VAL A 39 4.93 -21.47 17.31
C VAL A 39 6.15 -22.29 17.70
N GLU A 40 6.55 -23.23 16.86
CA GLU A 40 7.72 -24.11 17.05
C GLU A 40 8.89 -23.73 16.13
N GLY A 41 8.59 -23.11 14.99
CA GLY A 41 9.58 -22.80 13.97
C GLY A 41 9.21 -21.54 13.20
N PHE A 42 10.23 -20.95 12.58
CA PHE A 42 10.11 -19.75 11.75
C PHE A 42 11.15 -19.78 10.65
N LEU A 43 10.74 -19.48 9.43
CA LEU A 43 11.59 -19.40 8.25
C LEU A 43 11.33 -18.10 7.50
N GLU A 44 12.33 -17.23 7.45
CA GLU A 44 12.24 -15.94 6.77
C GLU A 44 12.40 -16.13 5.25
N LYS A 45 11.36 -15.77 4.48
CA LYS A 45 11.36 -15.70 3.01
C LYS A 45 11.89 -16.99 2.34
N PRO A 46 11.20 -18.14 2.52
CA PRO A 46 11.59 -19.42 1.93
C PRO A 46 11.90 -19.30 0.44
N LYS A 47 12.89 -20.05 -0.03
CA LYS A 47 13.37 -20.02 -1.42
C LYS A 47 12.85 -21.17 -2.26
N SER A 48 12.46 -22.27 -1.63
CA SER A 48 11.90 -23.43 -2.33
C SER A 48 10.76 -24.09 -1.58
N ASP A 49 9.96 -24.84 -2.33
CA ASP A 49 8.85 -25.63 -1.80
C ASP A 49 9.35 -26.74 -0.87
N GLU A 50 10.56 -27.29 -1.10
CA GLU A 50 11.16 -28.27 -0.19
C GLU A 50 11.50 -27.69 1.18
N GLU A 51 11.89 -26.41 1.26
CA GLU A 51 12.10 -25.74 2.55
C GLU A 51 10.78 -25.57 3.29
N ILE A 52 9.73 -25.16 2.56
CA ILE A 52 8.38 -25.04 3.11
C ILE A 52 7.93 -26.39 3.68
N ASP A 53 7.99 -27.45 2.87
CA ASP A 53 7.53 -28.79 3.24
C ASP A 53 8.23 -29.34 4.48
N ARG A 54 9.54 -29.08 4.61
CA ARG A 54 10.34 -29.64 5.71
C ARG A 54 10.26 -28.82 6.99
N LEU A 55 10.18 -27.49 6.89
CA LEU A 55 10.45 -26.61 8.02
C LEU A 55 9.21 -25.93 8.56
N VAL A 56 8.26 -25.54 7.71
CA VAL A 56 7.23 -24.55 8.07
C VAL A 56 5.83 -24.79 7.49
N ARG A 57 5.62 -25.88 6.76
CA ARG A 57 4.30 -26.26 6.27
C ARG A 57 3.33 -26.48 7.43
N THR A 58 2.11 -25.94 7.27
CA THR A 58 0.97 -26.18 8.14
C THR A 58 -0.11 -26.92 7.35
N ASP A 59 -0.71 -27.97 7.91
CA ASP A 59 -1.79 -28.68 7.24
C ASP A 59 -3.01 -27.74 7.05
N PRO A 60 -3.54 -27.57 5.83
CA PRO A 60 -4.75 -26.79 5.61
C PRO A 60 -5.91 -27.18 6.54
N ALA A 61 -6.05 -28.47 6.88
CA ALA A 61 -7.09 -28.96 7.78
C ALA A 61 -6.92 -28.42 9.22
N TRP A 62 -5.69 -28.15 9.67
CA TRP A 62 -5.41 -27.54 10.97
C TRP A 62 -5.93 -26.08 11.01
N ILE A 63 -5.83 -25.37 9.88
CA ILE A 63 -6.34 -24.01 9.70
C ILE A 63 -7.88 -24.03 9.66
N ASP A 64 -8.45 -24.94 8.86
CA ASP A 64 -9.90 -25.12 8.73
C ASP A 64 -10.56 -25.46 10.08
N ALA A 65 -9.92 -26.31 10.88
CA ALA A 65 -10.39 -26.68 12.23
C ALA A 65 -10.48 -25.48 13.21
N ARG A 66 -9.85 -24.35 12.88
CA ARG A 66 -9.86 -23.10 13.67
C ARG A 66 -10.84 -22.06 13.15
N GLY A 67 -11.69 -22.43 12.19
CA GLY A 67 -12.78 -21.60 11.70
C GLY A 67 -12.42 -20.69 10.54
N ILE A 68 -11.21 -20.82 9.97
CA ILE A 68 -10.75 -20.04 8.81
C ILE A 68 -10.65 -20.96 7.62
N LYS A 69 -11.24 -20.57 6.48
CA LYS A 69 -11.14 -21.36 5.26
C LYS A 69 -9.74 -21.25 4.68
N SER A 70 -8.99 -22.34 4.75
CA SER A 70 -7.63 -22.44 4.23
C SER A 70 -7.59 -22.22 2.72
N HIS A 71 -8.61 -22.68 1.97
CA HIS A 71 -8.62 -22.70 0.51
C HIS A 71 -7.36 -23.38 -0.07
N GLY A 72 -6.83 -24.40 0.62
CA GLY A 72 -5.62 -25.11 0.22
C GLY A 72 -4.30 -24.38 0.53
N ARG A 73 -4.36 -23.20 1.17
CA ARG A 73 -3.18 -22.50 1.68
C ARG A 73 -2.58 -23.30 2.84
N ASP A 74 -1.29 -23.60 2.73
CA ASP A 74 -0.55 -24.47 3.67
C ASP A 74 0.63 -23.76 4.34
N CYS A 75 0.66 -22.42 4.27
CA CYS A 75 1.67 -21.57 4.89
C CYS A 75 1.01 -20.53 5.81
N LEU A 76 1.57 -20.31 7.00
CA LEU A 76 1.15 -19.26 7.92
C LEU A 76 2.17 -18.13 7.93
N ALA A 77 1.88 -17.04 7.21
CA ALA A 77 2.75 -15.88 7.12
C ALA A 77 2.59 -14.95 8.33
N SER A 78 3.72 -14.48 8.85
CA SER A 78 3.77 -13.39 9.82
C SER A 78 3.27 -12.09 9.19
N MET A 79 2.33 -11.44 9.85
CA MET A 79 1.85 -10.11 9.45
C MET A 79 2.71 -8.97 10.01
N GLY A 80 3.78 -9.29 10.77
CA GLY A 80 4.58 -8.29 11.48
C GLY A 80 3.88 -7.62 12.67
N ILE A 81 2.77 -8.20 13.15
CA ILE A 81 1.99 -7.69 14.29
C ILE A 81 2.19 -8.64 15.47
N TYR A 82 2.67 -8.10 16.59
CA TYR A 82 3.03 -8.87 17.77
C TYR A 82 2.39 -8.30 19.03
N LEU A 83 2.11 -9.17 19.99
CA LEU A 83 1.66 -8.82 21.33
C LEU A 83 2.55 -9.52 22.35
N PHE A 84 3.19 -8.76 23.24
CA PHE A 84 4.10 -9.29 24.25
C PHE A 84 3.64 -8.96 25.66
N ASN A 85 3.94 -9.87 26.59
CA ASN A 85 4.02 -9.51 27.99
C ASN A 85 5.15 -8.49 28.17
N ILE A 86 4.88 -7.38 28.87
CA ILE A 86 5.82 -6.27 29.05
C ILE A 86 7.17 -6.77 29.60
N LYS A 87 7.15 -7.62 30.64
CA LYS A 87 8.36 -8.18 31.24
C LYS A 87 9.20 -8.97 30.22
N THR A 88 8.54 -9.82 29.42
CA THR A 88 9.21 -10.62 28.38
C THR A 88 9.86 -9.72 27.34
N LEU A 89 9.16 -8.70 26.86
CA LEU A 89 9.71 -7.77 25.87
C LEU A 89 10.96 -7.05 26.41
N VAL A 90 10.88 -6.49 27.62
CA VAL A 90 12.00 -5.80 28.25
C VAL A 90 13.19 -6.75 28.46
N ASP A 91 12.94 -7.96 28.94
CA ASP A 91 13.98 -8.97 29.15
C ASP A 91 14.69 -9.34 27.84
N LEU A 92 13.95 -9.53 26.74
CA LEU A 92 14.53 -9.87 25.43
C LEU A 92 15.38 -8.73 24.87
N LEU A 93 14.90 -7.50 24.96
CA LEU A 93 15.60 -6.33 24.41
C LEU A 93 16.80 -5.89 25.26
N SER A 94 16.74 -6.04 26.58
CA SER A 94 17.82 -5.57 27.47
C SER A 94 18.99 -6.55 27.58
N LYS A 95 18.79 -7.81 27.19
CA LYS A 95 19.77 -8.91 27.33
C LYS A 95 20.38 -9.34 26.00
N SER A 96 20.12 -8.60 24.92
CA SER A 96 20.69 -8.84 23.60
C SER A 96 21.14 -7.52 22.97
N ASP A 97 21.99 -7.62 21.95
CA ASP A 97 22.43 -6.54 21.07
C ASP A 97 21.67 -6.55 19.72
N TYR A 98 20.54 -7.26 19.68
CA TYR A 98 19.72 -7.42 18.48
C TYR A 98 19.17 -6.10 17.97
N GLN A 99 19.15 -5.98 16.64
CA GLN A 99 18.72 -4.79 15.92
C GLN A 99 17.44 -5.03 15.10
N ASP A 100 17.12 -6.30 14.79
CA ASP A 100 15.95 -6.66 13.98
C ASP A 100 14.96 -7.54 14.76
N PHE A 101 13.71 -7.09 14.81
CA PHE A 101 12.67 -7.79 15.54
C PHE A 101 12.29 -9.14 14.91
N GLY A 102 12.16 -9.19 13.57
CA GLY A 102 11.71 -10.37 12.84
C GLY A 102 12.82 -11.42 12.67
N LYS A 103 14.07 -10.98 12.49
CA LYS A 103 15.21 -11.87 12.23
C LYS A 103 15.93 -12.34 13.49
N GLU A 104 15.84 -11.59 14.58
CA GLU A 104 16.64 -11.88 15.78
C GLU A 104 15.76 -12.05 17.03
N VAL A 105 15.02 -11.00 17.42
CA VAL A 105 14.23 -11.00 18.67
C VAL A 105 13.13 -12.06 18.65
N PHE A 106 12.40 -12.18 17.54
CA PHE A 106 11.28 -13.11 17.43
C PHE A 106 11.74 -14.59 17.37
N PRO A 107 12.74 -14.97 16.54
CA PRO A 107 13.31 -16.32 16.60
C PRO A 107 13.86 -16.70 17.98
N MET A 108 14.47 -15.76 18.70
CA MET A 108 14.90 -15.99 20.09
C MET A 108 13.71 -16.21 21.03
N SER A 109 12.63 -15.44 20.85
CA SER A 109 11.40 -15.56 21.63
C SER A 109 10.78 -16.96 21.49
N ILE A 110 10.75 -17.52 20.28
CA ILE A 110 10.23 -18.87 20.02
C ILE A 110 11.03 -19.92 20.80
N ARG A 111 12.36 -19.78 20.86
CA ARG A 111 13.26 -20.75 21.54
C ARG A 111 13.17 -20.69 23.06
N THR A 112 12.95 -19.52 23.62
CA THR A 112 13.09 -19.27 25.06
C THR A 112 11.75 -19.12 25.78
N HIS A 113 10.66 -18.83 25.06
CA HIS A 113 9.37 -18.50 25.64
C HIS A 113 8.22 -19.20 24.91
N LYS A 114 7.05 -19.20 25.54
CA LYS A 114 5.80 -19.64 24.89
C LYS A 114 5.32 -18.57 23.91
N VAL A 115 5.48 -18.81 22.62
CA VAL A 115 4.93 -17.98 21.54
C VAL A 115 3.71 -18.67 20.95
N HIS A 116 2.61 -17.94 20.76
CA HIS A 116 1.37 -18.49 20.22
C HIS A 116 0.92 -17.74 18.96
N VAL A 117 0.36 -18.46 18.00
CA VAL A 117 -0.22 -17.84 16.80
C VAL A 117 -1.63 -17.32 17.08
N HIS A 118 -1.98 -16.18 16.51
CA HIS A 118 -3.36 -15.72 16.36
C HIS A 118 -3.64 -15.67 14.86
N LEU A 119 -4.56 -16.52 14.39
CA LEU A 119 -4.92 -16.51 12.98
C LEU A 119 -5.82 -15.31 12.69
N PHE A 120 -5.50 -14.60 11.62
CA PHE A 120 -6.26 -13.48 11.10
C PHE A 120 -7.01 -13.91 9.84
N ASP A 121 -8.28 -13.51 9.73
CA ASP A 121 -9.17 -13.82 8.61
C ASP A 121 -9.86 -12.55 8.13
N GLY A 122 -9.07 -11.69 7.49
CA GLY A 122 -9.53 -10.41 6.97
C GLY A 122 -8.60 -9.89 5.89
N TYR A 123 -8.94 -8.73 5.33
CA TYR A 123 -8.09 -8.07 4.36
C TYR A 123 -6.77 -7.64 5.00
N TRP A 124 -5.67 -8.01 4.36
CA TRP A 124 -4.32 -7.59 4.70
C TRP A 124 -3.49 -7.58 3.43
N GLU A 125 -2.79 -6.48 3.19
CA GLU A 125 -1.88 -6.34 2.06
C GLU A 125 -0.59 -5.65 2.50
N ASP A 126 0.54 -6.15 2.00
CA ASP A 126 1.85 -5.51 2.18
C ASP A 126 2.08 -4.47 1.08
N ILE A 127 1.84 -3.21 1.40
CA ILE A 127 2.04 -2.07 0.50
C ILE A 127 3.48 -1.52 0.52
N GLY A 128 4.47 -2.34 0.88
CA GLY A 128 5.89 -1.96 0.96
C GLY A 128 6.63 -1.84 -0.38
N THR A 129 6.04 -2.30 -1.50
CA THR A 129 6.60 -2.17 -2.85
C THR A 129 5.79 -1.18 -3.68
N ILE A 130 6.35 -0.64 -4.77
CA ILE A 130 5.61 0.32 -5.60
C ILE A 130 4.44 -0.36 -6.30
N ARG A 131 4.64 -1.59 -6.78
CA ARG A 131 3.58 -2.40 -7.40
C ARG A 131 2.43 -2.65 -6.45
N SER A 132 2.69 -3.17 -5.25
CA SER A 132 1.63 -3.48 -4.28
C SER A 132 0.94 -2.22 -3.74
N PHE A 133 1.69 -1.13 -3.53
CA PHE A 133 1.10 0.16 -3.20
C PHE A 133 0.13 0.64 -4.29
N TYR A 134 0.54 0.55 -5.56
CA TYR A 134 -0.27 0.96 -6.69
C TYR A 134 -1.55 0.13 -6.82
N GLU A 135 -1.43 -1.20 -6.79
CA GLU A 135 -2.56 -2.12 -6.94
C GLU A 135 -3.56 -1.98 -5.77
N ALA A 136 -3.07 -1.97 -4.53
CA ALA A 136 -3.94 -1.86 -3.35
C ALA A 136 -4.73 -0.54 -3.32
N ASN A 137 -4.18 0.56 -3.83
CA ASN A 137 -4.91 1.83 -3.94
C ASN A 137 -5.95 1.80 -5.06
N LEU A 138 -5.63 1.23 -6.23
CA LEU A 138 -6.59 1.12 -7.33
C LEU A 138 -7.72 0.14 -7.02
N ASP A 139 -7.45 -0.91 -6.25
CA ASP A 139 -8.47 -1.87 -5.80
C ASP A 139 -9.59 -1.22 -4.96
N LEU A 140 -9.31 -0.08 -4.30
CA LEU A 140 -10.33 0.70 -3.60
C LEU A 140 -11.37 1.32 -4.54
N THR A 141 -11.08 1.41 -5.84
CA THR A 141 -12.01 1.94 -6.83
C THR A 141 -13.03 0.90 -7.33
N LEU A 142 -12.83 -0.38 -6.97
CA LEU A 142 -13.70 -1.47 -7.37
C LEU A 142 -15.08 -1.34 -6.70
N PRO A 143 -16.18 -1.74 -7.38
CA PRO A 143 -17.51 -1.74 -6.78
C PRO A 143 -17.60 -2.55 -5.48
N ASN A 144 -16.81 -3.63 -5.40
CA ASN A 144 -16.66 -4.47 -4.21
C ASN A 144 -15.21 -4.38 -3.72
N ALA A 145 -14.76 -3.18 -3.37
CA ALA A 145 -13.42 -2.96 -2.84
C ALA A 145 -13.11 -3.94 -1.69
N PRO A 146 -11.92 -4.56 -1.68
CA PRO A 146 -11.58 -5.58 -0.69
C PRO A 146 -11.36 -4.97 0.71
N PHE A 147 -11.10 -3.65 0.77
CA PHE A 147 -10.98 -2.87 1.99
C PHE A 147 -11.93 -1.67 1.96
N LYS A 148 -12.52 -1.35 3.12
CA LYS A 148 -13.47 -0.24 3.27
C LYS A 148 -12.87 0.82 4.19
N LEU A 149 -12.83 2.06 3.71
CA LEU A 149 -12.35 3.20 4.50
C LEU A 149 -13.46 3.75 5.40
N GLU A 150 -14.71 3.52 5.01
CA GLU A 150 -15.94 4.07 5.58
C GLU A 150 -16.63 3.13 6.59
N ASP A 151 -15.87 2.42 7.42
CA ASP A 151 -16.43 1.60 8.49
C ASP A 151 -16.93 2.47 9.65
N GLN A 152 -18.22 2.37 9.98
CA GLN A 152 -18.84 3.16 11.04
C GLN A 152 -18.31 2.80 12.44
N THR A 153 -17.94 1.54 12.67
CA THR A 153 -17.53 1.01 13.97
C THR A 153 -16.04 1.15 14.21
N ALA A 154 -15.24 1.17 13.15
CA ALA A 154 -13.79 1.31 13.20
C ALA A 154 -13.26 2.15 12.01
N PRO A 155 -13.60 3.45 11.93
CA PRO A 155 -13.19 4.29 10.81
C PRO A 155 -11.68 4.54 10.83
N ILE A 156 -11.11 4.75 9.63
CA ILE A 156 -9.74 5.24 9.50
C ILE A 156 -9.72 6.75 9.66
N TYR A 157 -9.09 7.23 10.72
CA TYR A 157 -8.94 8.66 10.98
C TYR A 157 -7.79 9.28 10.19
N THR A 158 -7.95 10.54 9.81
CA THR A 158 -6.89 11.38 9.22
C THR A 158 -7.03 12.83 9.73
N HIS A 159 -6.06 13.68 9.40
CA HIS A 159 -6.10 15.09 9.76
C HIS A 159 -7.31 15.80 9.14
N ALA A 160 -8.11 16.48 9.97
CA ALA A 160 -9.25 17.27 9.52
C ALA A 160 -8.78 18.55 8.81
N ARG A 161 -9.02 18.65 7.50
CA ARG A 161 -8.50 19.75 6.65
C ARG A 161 -9.53 20.82 6.26
N PHE A 162 -10.82 20.57 6.48
CA PHE A 162 -11.93 21.47 6.12
C PHE A 162 -11.85 21.99 4.67
N LEU A 163 -11.47 21.11 3.74
CA LEU A 163 -11.40 21.45 2.33
C LEU A 163 -12.82 21.60 1.75
N PRO A 164 -13.01 22.45 0.74
CA PRO A 164 -14.29 22.54 0.06
C PRO A 164 -14.62 21.23 -0.67
N PRO A 165 -15.89 20.99 -1.00
CA PRO A 165 -16.26 19.92 -1.91
C PRO A 165 -15.51 20.04 -3.25
N THR A 166 -15.19 18.90 -3.84
CA THR A 166 -14.60 18.87 -5.19
C THR A 166 -15.57 19.44 -6.22
N ARG A 167 -15.04 20.28 -7.12
CA ARG A 167 -15.78 20.90 -8.21
C ARG A 167 -15.35 20.29 -9.55
N PHE A 168 -16.31 19.83 -10.32
CA PHE A 168 -16.13 19.44 -11.72
C PHE A 168 -17.37 19.81 -12.51
N ASP A 169 -17.19 20.22 -13.77
CA ASP A 169 -18.27 20.52 -14.70
C ASP A 169 -17.88 19.97 -16.07
N GLY A 170 -18.72 19.09 -16.64
CA GLY A 170 -18.44 18.43 -17.93
C GLY A 170 -17.33 17.37 -17.93
N ALA A 171 -16.97 16.78 -16.79
CA ALA A 171 -16.01 15.66 -16.70
C ALA A 171 -16.72 14.29 -16.62
N ASN A 172 -16.09 13.24 -17.17
CA ASN A 172 -16.56 11.86 -17.09
C ASN A 172 -15.67 11.05 -16.13
N ILE A 173 -16.28 10.51 -15.07
CA ILE A 173 -15.56 9.79 -14.01
C ILE A 173 -16.16 8.41 -13.83
N LYS A 174 -15.33 7.37 -13.89
CA LYS A 174 -15.77 5.96 -13.84
C LYS A 174 -14.79 5.10 -13.04
N ARG A 175 -15.30 4.35 -12.06
CA ARG A 175 -14.47 3.51 -11.17
C ARG A 175 -13.28 4.31 -10.62
N SER A 176 -13.54 5.44 -9.99
CA SER A 176 -12.48 6.32 -9.49
C SER A 176 -12.89 6.93 -8.17
N LEU A 177 -11.91 7.22 -7.32
CA LEU A 177 -12.10 7.92 -6.05
C LEU A 177 -11.56 9.34 -6.19
N ILE A 178 -12.36 10.33 -5.79
CA ILE A 178 -11.99 11.74 -5.85
C ILE A 178 -12.06 12.32 -4.43
N ALA A 179 -10.90 12.70 -3.90
CA ALA A 179 -10.80 13.31 -2.58
C ALA A 179 -11.26 14.78 -2.59
N ASP A 180 -11.32 15.39 -1.41
CA ASP A 180 -11.81 16.76 -1.22
C ASP A 180 -10.93 17.82 -1.89
N GLY A 181 -11.56 18.94 -2.24
CA GLY A 181 -10.86 20.14 -2.69
C GLY A 181 -10.31 20.08 -4.12
N CYS A 182 -10.71 19.11 -4.92
CA CYS A 182 -10.24 19.04 -6.30
C CYS A 182 -11.00 20.02 -7.21
N VAL A 183 -10.34 20.45 -8.28
CA VAL A 183 -10.95 21.19 -9.38
C VAL A 183 -10.63 20.43 -10.67
N ILE A 184 -11.65 19.98 -11.37
CA ILE A 184 -11.50 19.17 -12.59
C ILE A 184 -12.17 19.91 -13.75
N GLY A 185 -11.38 20.16 -14.81
CA GLY A 185 -11.83 20.87 -16.00
C GLY A 185 -12.77 20.06 -16.89
N GLU A 186 -13.53 20.78 -17.71
CA GLU A 186 -14.45 20.24 -18.71
C GLU A 186 -13.73 19.32 -19.71
N GLY A 187 -14.45 18.27 -20.15
CA GLY A 187 -13.96 17.32 -21.14
C GLY A 187 -12.98 16.29 -20.58
N SER A 188 -12.58 16.41 -19.31
CA SER A 188 -11.65 15.47 -18.69
C SER A 188 -12.30 14.11 -18.42
N VAL A 189 -11.53 13.04 -18.62
CA VAL A 189 -11.95 11.65 -18.48
C VAL A 189 -11.05 10.97 -17.45
N ILE A 190 -11.64 10.45 -16.37
CA ILE A 190 -10.92 9.81 -15.27
C ILE A 190 -11.47 8.41 -15.04
N GLU A 191 -10.67 7.37 -15.32
CA GLU A 191 -11.07 5.97 -15.20
C GLU A 191 -10.09 5.17 -14.34
N ASN A 192 -10.59 4.30 -13.45
CA ASN A 192 -9.77 3.40 -12.64
C ASN A 192 -8.64 4.13 -11.91
N SER A 193 -8.96 5.22 -11.21
CA SER A 193 -7.94 6.11 -10.67
C SER A 193 -8.30 6.68 -9.30
N VAL A 194 -7.27 7.01 -8.52
CA VAL A 194 -7.40 7.68 -7.23
C VAL A 194 -6.86 9.11 -7.36
N ILE A 195 -7.73 10.09 -7.17
CA ILE A 195 -7.39 11.51 -7.24
C ILE A 195 -7.37 12.05 -5.81
N GLY A 196 -6.16 12.32 -5.33
CA GLY A 196 -5.86 12.86 -4.01
C GLY A 196 -6.28 14.31 -3.86
N LEU A 197 -6.28 14.76 -2.60
CA LEU A 197 -6.80 16.07 -2.21
C LEU A 197 -6.17 17.24 -2.97
N ARG A 198 -6.95 18.29 -3.22
CA ARG A 198 -6.48 19.55 -3.85
C ARG A 198 -5.94 19.41 -5.27
N CYS A 199 -6.19 18.30 -5.96
CA CYS A 199 -5.80 18.17 -7.36
C CYS A 199 -6.47 19.24 -8.22
N LYS A 200 -5.66 19.99 -8.97
CA LYS A 200 -6.12 20.82 -10.09
C LYS A 200 -5.86 20.06 -11.39
N ILE A 201 -6.92 19.68 -12.07
CA ILE A 201 -6.89 18.96 -13.35
C ILE A 201 -7.49 19.90 -14.40
N GLY A 202 -6.72 20.15 -15.46
CA GLY A 202 -7.09 20.98 -16.58
C GLY A 202 -8.27 20.44 -17.40
N LYS A 203 -8.50 21.06 -18.55
CA LYS A 203 -9.52 20.65 -19.52
C LYS A 203 -9.02 19.54 -20.41
N ASN A 204 -9.92 18.67 -20.87
CA ASN A 204 -9.63 17.59 -21.80
C ASN A 204 -8.48 16.67 -21.35
N VAL A 205 -8.28 16.51 -20.04
CA VAL A 205 -7.25 15.64 -19.47
C VAL A 205 -7.77 14.21 -19.41
N THR A 206 -6.95 13.24 -19.81
CA THR A 206 -7.25 11.82 -19.65
C THR A 206 -6.38 11.24 -18.55
N ILE A 207 -7.01 10.64 -17.52
CA ILE A 207 -6.33 9.93 -16.45
C ILE A 207 -6.89 8.51 -16.38
N ALA A 208 -6.03 7.52 -16.56
CA ALA A 208 -6.40 6.11 -16.51
C ALA A 208 -5.43 5.34 -15.61
N ASN A 209 -5.92 4.35 -14.84
CA ASN A 209 -5.07 3.44 -14.08
C ASN A 209 -3.98 4.20 -13.29
N SER A 210 -4.36 5.26 -12.56
CA SER A 210 -3.37 6.19 -12.02
C SER A 210 -3.71 6.66 -10.61
N ILE A 211 -2.67 7.04 -9.88
CA ILE A 211 -2.78 7.59 -8.54
C ILE A 211 -2.16 8.97 -8.56
N LEU A 212 -2.98 10.01 -8.36
CA LEU A 212 -2.50 11.36 -8.12
C LEU A 212 -2.55 11.60 -6.61
N MET A 213 -1.40 11.81 -5.97
CA MET A 213 -1.32 12.02 -4.52
C MET A 213 -1.91 13.36 -4.05
N GLY A 214 -2.14 14.29 -4.97
CA GLY A 214 -2.74 15.59 -4.67
C GLY A 214 -1.72 16.71 -4.47
N ALA A 215 -2.17 17.75 -3.76
CA ALA A 215 -1.33 18.90 -3.42
C ALA A 215 -1.42 19.25 -1.93
N ASP A 216 -0.29 19.69 -1.38
CA ASP A 216 -0.19 20.17 -0.01
C ASP A 216 -0.86 21.54 0.15
N ILE A 217 -0.92 22.34 -0.93
CA ILE A 217 -1.40 23.72 -0.97
C ILE A 217 -2.26 23.99 -2.22
N TYR A 218 -3.06 25.06 -2.19
CA TYR A 218 -3.54 25.70 -3.41
C TYR A 218 -2.61 26.86 -3.75
N GLN A 219 -2.34 27.05 -5.03
CA GLN A 219 -1.68 28.27 -5.49
C GLN A 219 -2.69 29.41 -5.53
N THR A 220 -2.24 30.59 -5.13
CA THR A 220 -2.95 31.84 -5.30
C THR A 220 -2.90 32.29 -6.76
N ASP A 221 -3.83 33.16 -7.17
CA ASP A 221 -3.84 33.71 -8.54
C ASP A 221 -2.54 34.45 -8.88
N ALA A 222 -1.94 35.13 -7.89
CA ALA A 222 -0.67 35.83 -8.06
C ALA A 222 0.51 34.86 -8.28
N GLU A 223 0.55 33.73 -7.58
CA GLU A 223 1.56 32.69 -7.79
C GLU A 223 1.40 32.00 -9.15
N ILE A 224 0.16 31.74 -9.56
CA ILE A 224 -0.12 31.16 -10.89
C ILE A 224 0.35 32.11 -11.99
N LEU A 225 0.07 33.42 -11.87
CA LEU A 225 0.51 34.42 -12.85
C LEU A 225 2.03 34.52 -12.92
N ALA A 226 2.70 34.56 -11.76
CA ALA A 226 4.17 34.63 -11.72
C ALA A 226 4.83 33.37 -12.31
N ASP A 227 4.26 32.19 -12.05
CA ASP A 227 4.73 30.94 -12.64
C ASP A 227 4.54 30.92 -14.17
N ASP A 228 3.38 31.39 -14.67
CA ASP A 228 3.09 31.51 -16.10
C ASP A 228 4.07 32.47 -16.81
N GLU A 229 4.33 33.65 -16.21
CA GLU A 229 5.34 34.60 -16.71
C GLU A 229 6.76 34.00 -16.74
N ALA A 230 7.05 33.04 -15.87
CA ALA A 230 8.32 32.32 -15.81
C ALA A 230 8.35 31.05 -16.69
N GLY A 231 7.26 30.70 -17.38
CA GLY A 231 7.15 29.47 -18.17
C GLY A 231 7.15 28.20 -17.32
N ILE A 232 6.69 28.28 -16.07
CA ILE A 232 6.60 27.16 -15.12
C ILE A 232 5.13 26.72 -15.05
N PRO A 233 4.80 25.46 -15.37
CA PRO A 233 3.43 24.98 -15.22
C PRO A 233 2.94 25.08 -13.78
N ALA A 234 1.66 25.42 -13.59
CA ALA A 234 1.01 25.40 -12.29
C ALA A 234 1.02 23.98 -11.67
N ILE A 235 0.88 23.90 -10.35
CA ILE A 235 0.69 22.63 -9.62
C ILE A 235 -0.60 21.98 -10.10
N GLY A 236 -0.50 20.71 -10.47
CA GLY A 236 -1.60 19.93 -11.03
C GLY A 236 -1.28 19.41 -12.42
N VAL A 237 -2.34 19.17 -13.20
CA VAL A 237 -2.27 18.61 -14.55
C VAL A 237 -2.79 19.62 -15.56
N GLY A 238 -1.94 20.04 -16.48
CA GLY A 238 -2.24 20.97 -17.56
C GLY A 238 -3.17 20.38 -18.63
N ASP A 239 -3.79 21.27 -19.38
CA ASP A 239 -4.83 20.95 -20.36
C ASP A 239 -4.34 19.93 -21.41
N GLY A 240 -5.24 19.04 -21.86
CA GLY A 240 -4.96 18.07 -22.93
C GLY A 240 -3.96 16.97 -22.59
N SER A 241 -3.52 16.85 -21.34
CA SER A 241 -2.57 15.83 -20.91
C SER A 241 -3.20 14.43 -20.81
N LEU A 242 -2.38 13.40 -20.99
CA LEU A 242 -2.75 11.99 -20.80
C LEU A 242 -1.80 11.34 -19.80
N LEU A 243 -2.37 10.75 -18.75
CA LEU A 243 -1.66 10.02 -17.70
C LEU A 243 -2.29 8.61 -17.58
N ASP A 244 -1.56 7.57 -17.96
CA ASP A 244 -2.00 6.18 -17.88
C ASP A 244 -0.96 5.32 -17.17
N GLY A 245 -1.34 4.58 -16.12
CA GLY A 245 -0.42 3.67 -15.43
C GLY A 245 0.67 4.36 -14.60
N VAL A 246 0.36 5.52 -13.99
CA VAL A 246 1.34 6.37 -13.31
C VAL A 246 0.93 6.75 -11.88
N ILE A 247 1.93 6.84 -11.00
CA ILE A 247 1.82 7.51 -9.70
C ILE A 247 2.39 8.91 -9.84
N VAL A 248 1.58 9.93 -9.58
CA VAL A 248 2.00 11.32 -9.52
C VAL A 248 2.03 11.76 -8.05
N ASP A 249 3.23 12.03 -7.52
CA ASP A 249 3.38 12.45 -6.13
C ASP A 249 2.98 13.92 -5.94
N LYS A 250 3.05 14.41 -4.71
CA LYS A 250 2.48 15.70 -4.32
C LYS A 250 3.14 16.87 -5.05
N ASN A 251 2.34 17.91 -5.31
CA ASN A 251 2.80 19.20 -5.82
C ASN A 251 3.54 19.11 -7.17
N CYS A 252 3.34 18.04 -7.94
CA CYS A 252 3.86 17.97 -9.31
C CYS A 252 3.20 19.03 -10.18
N ARG A 253 3.97 19.49 -11.16
CA ARG A 253 3.61 20.51 -12.14
C ARG A 253 3.67 19.89 -13.52
N ILE A 254 2.54 19.36 -13.98
CA ILE A 254 2.45 18.69 -15.27
C ILE A 254 1.93 19.71 -16.27
N GLY A 255 2.73 20.05 -17.28
CA GLY A 255 2.41 21.01 -18.32
C GLY A 255 1.25 20.59 -19.22
N GLU A 256 0.94 21.43 -20.20
CA GLU A 256 -0.10 21.16 -21.19
C GLU A 256 0.35 20.08 -22.19
N GLY A 257 -0.58 19.21 -22.61
CA GLY A 257 -0.32 18.18 -23.62
C GLY A 257 0.74 17.15 -23.23
N VAL A 258 1.03 16.99 -21.93
CA VAL A 258 1.96 15.97 -21.45
C VAL A 258 1.36 14.58 -21.68
N TYR A 259 2.17 13.64 -22.15
CA TYR A 259 1.78 12.26 -22.41
C TYR A 259 2.64 11.31 -21.58
N VAL A 260 2.02 10.56 -20.67
CA VAL A 260 2.71 9.53 -19.88
C VAL A 260 1.89 8.26 -19.96
N GLN A 261 2.46 7.21 -20.57
CA GLN A 261 1.79 5.91 -20.67
C GLN A 261 2.67 4.79 -20.11
N GLY A 262 2.18 4.14 -19.06
CA GLY A 262 2.73 2.92 -18.50
C GLY A 262 2.51 1.70 -19.39
N GLY A 263 3.43 0.74 -19.29
CA GLY A 263 3.44 -0.49 -20.09
C GLY A 263 4.38 -0.41 -21.31
N GLY A 264 5.02 -1.53 -21.67
CA GLY A 264 5.98 -1.63 -22.78
C GLY A 264 7.47 -1.65 -22.35
N GLU A 265 8.40 -1.58 -23.31
CA GLU A 265 9.85 -1.41 -23.07
C GLU A 265 10.18 0.06 -22.77
N ASN A 266 9.52 0.67 -21.77
CA ASN A 266 9.73 2.08 -21.46
C ASN A 266 11.16 2.28 -20.92
N LYS A 267 11.97 3.04 -21.67
CA LYS A 267 13.32 3.43 -21.26
C LYS A 267 13.28 4.81 -20.62
N VAL A 268 13.72 4.87 -19.37
CA VAL A 268 13.82 6.12 -18.63
C VAL A 268 15.01 6.94 -19.18
N PRO A 269 14.89 8.27 -19.34
CA PRO A 269 16.01 9.13 -19.73
C PRO A 269 17.17 9.07 -18.73
N GLU A 270 18.39 9.42 -19.15
CA GLU A 270 19.61 9.32 -18.33
C GLU A 270 19.60 10.19 -17.05
N ASN A 271 18.78 11.25 -17.00
CA ASN A 271 18.58 12.09 -15.81
C ASN A 271 17.09 12.40 -15.64
N PRO A 272 16.32 11.52 -14.99
CA PRO A 272 14.90 11.50 -15.27
C PRO A 272 14.08 12.26 -14.24
N SER A 273 13.17 13.07 -14.74
CA SER A 273 12.06 13.66 -13.98
C SER A 273 11.09 12.60 -13.44
N VAL A 274 11.22 11.34 -13.86
CA VAL A 274 10.35 10.22 -13.51
C VAL A 274 11.15 8.95 -13.24
N VAL A 275 10.61 8.02 -12.48
CA VAL A 275 11.27 6.74 -12.16
C VAL A 275 10.35 5.61 -12.57
N ILE A 276 10.88 4.51 -13.11
CA ILE A 276 10.13 3.27 -13.30
C ILE A 276 10.57 2.28 -12.24
N GLN A 277 9.67 1.93 -11.32
CA GLN A 277 9.92 0.97 -10.25
C GLN A 277 8.82 -0.09 -10.28
N ASP A 278 9.21 -1.36 -10.26
CA ASP A 278 8.29 -2.51 -10.33
C ASP A 278 7.31 -2.45 -11.51
N GLY A 279 7.74 -1.85 -12.63
CA GLY A 279 6.94 -1.65 -13.84
C GLY A 279 5.87 -0.55 -13.74
N ILE A 280 5.93 0.33 -12.74
CA ILE A 280 5.06 1.51 -12.58
C ILE A 280 5.89 2.77 -12.79
N ILE A 281 5.34 3.72 -13.56
CA ILE A 281 5.93 5.06 -13.68
C ILE A 281 5.58 5.85 -12.42
N VAL A 282 6.58 6.49 -11.81
CA VAL A 282 6.44 7.34 -10.64
C VAL A 282 7.01 8.72 -10.97
N ILE A 283 6.19 9.75 -10.82
CA ILE A 283 6.59 11.16 -10.91
C ILE A 283 6.85 11.65 -9.48
N PRO A 284 8.12 11.88 -9.07
CA PRO A 284 8.45 12.29 -7.71
C PRO A 284 7.87 13.64 -7.30
N LYS A 285 7.79 13.87 -5.99
CA LYS A 285 7.24 15.10 -5.41
C LYS A 285 7.86 16.36 -6.00
N GLY A 286 7.01 17.29 -6.43
CA GLY A 286 7.45 18.61 -6.93
C GLY A 286 8.09 18.59 -8.30
N THR A 287 8.11 17.45 -8.99
CA THR A 287 8.63 17.37 -10.36
C THR A 287 7.86 18.30 -11.30
N ILE A 288 8.59 18.92 -12.22
CA ILE A 288 8.05 19.67 -13.34
C ILE A 288 8.22 18.84 -14.61
N LEU A 289 7.10 18.55 -15.30
CA LEU A 289 7.09 18.10 -16.68
C LEU A 289 6.62 19.27 -17.54
N THR A 290 7.47 19.73 -18.45
CA THR A 290 7.16 20.87 -19.33
C THR A 290 6.07 20.50 -20.34
N ASP A 291 5.47 21.50 -20.97
CA ASP A 291 4.46 21.30 -22.00
C ASP A 291 4.94 20.35 -23.11
N GLY A 292 4.06 19.45 -23.54
CA GLY A 292 4.31 18.47 -24.58
C GLY A 292 5.29 17.37 -24.20
N TRP A 293 5.73 17.27 -22.94
CA TRP A 293 6.64 16.19 -22.50
C TRP A 293 6.01 14.81 -22.72
N ARG A 294 6.81 13.81 -23.14
CA ARG A 294 6.29 12.47 -23.47
C ARG A 294 7.14 11.35 -22.87
N LEU A 295 6.45 10.31 -22.38
CA LEU A 295 6.98 8.98 -22.06
C LEU A 295 5.98 7.89 -22.43
#